data_AF-A0A346S2V4-F1
#
_entry.id   AF-A0A346S2V4-F1
#
_cell.length_a   1.000
_cell.length_b   1.000
_cell.length_c   1.000
_cell.angle_alpha   90.00
_cell.angle_beta   90.00
_cell.angle_gamma   90.00
#
_symmetry.space_group_name_H-M   'P 1'
#
loop_
_entity.id
_entity.type
_entity.pdbx_description
1 polymer ?
#
loop_
_entity_poly.entity_id
_entity_poly.type
_entity_poly.pdbx_seq_one_letter_code
_entity_poly.pdbx_strand_id
1 'polypeptide(L)'
;MDITEALEQSQPGLVGRVKDAIRKHQLNQRSEQTYLHWITRFVLFHDPKNPEALANEDRQLFLDYLSDRLRVSRARFNQASQALAFFYEDVLGKASMDSTGCAAA
;
A
#
# COMPACT_ATOMS: atom_id res chain seq x y z
N MET A 1 -1.70 11.67 -15.35
CA MET A 1 -1.76 11.67 -13.89
C MET A 1 -0.52 10.97 -13.39
N ASP A 2 0.30 11.72 -12.67
CA ASP A 2 1.45 11.14 -11.98
C ASP A 2 0.93 10.15 -10.93
N ILE A 3 1.59 8.99 -10.76
CA ILE A 3 1.16 7.97 -9.76
C ILE A 3 1.04 8.60 -8.36
N THR A 4 1.85 9.61 -8.07
CA THR A 4 1.84 10.33 -6.79
C THR A 4 0.79 11.44 -6.70
N GLU A 5 0.22 11.89 -7.82
CA GLU A 5 -0.76 12.99 -7.85
C GLU A 5 -2.04 12.62 -7.11
N ALA A 6 -2.51 11.38 -7.31
CA ALA A 6 -3.69 10.86 -6.60
C ALA A 6 -3.49 10.80 -5.08
N LEU A 7 -2.26 10.54 -4.62
CA LEU A 7 -1.95 10.52 -3.19
C LEU A 7 -1.99 11.93 -2.60
N GLU A 8 -1.43 12.93 -3.28
CA GLU A 8 -1.53 14.33 -2.84
C GLU A 8 -2.96 14.88 -2.89
N GLN A 9 -3.76 14.46 -3.87
CA GLN A 9 -5.18 14.81 -3.93
C GLN A 9 -5.98 14.17 -2.78
N SER A 10 -5.60 12.96 -2.37
CA SER A 10 -6.28 12.24 -1.29
C SER A 10 -6.01 12.86 0.08
N GLN A 11 -4.74 13.22 0.32
CA GLN A 11 -4.29 13.86 1.54
C GLN A 11 -2.99 14.63 1.23
N PRO A 12 -3.01 15.97 1.32
CA PRO A 12 -1.81 16.76 1.11
C PRO A 12 -0.66 16.31 2.03
N GLY A 13 0.53 16.12 1.44
CA GLY A 13 1.73 15.67 2.15
C GLY A 13 1.85 14.15 2.31
N LEU A 14 0.89 13.36 1.84
CA LEU A 14 0.95 11.90 1.92
C LEU A 14 2.14 11.34 1.14
N VAL A 15 2.48 11.88 -0.03
CA VAL A 15 3.64 11.41 -0.81
C VAL A 15 4.93 11.68 -0.05
N GLY A 16 5.02 12.81 0.67
CA GLY A 16 6.13 13.11 1.57
C GLY A 16 6.28 12.03 2.64
N ARG A 17 5.20 11.72 3.37
CA ARG A 17 5.18 10.66 4.39
C ARG A 17 5.61 9.30 3.85
N VAL A 18 5.09 8.92 2.68
CA VAL A 18 5.46 7.65 2.02
C VAL A 18 6.96 7.64 1.66
N LYS A 19 7.48 8.72 1.05
CA LYS A 19 8.89 8.82 0.66
C LYS A 19 9.83 8.81 1.88
N ASP A 20 9.44 9.46 2.97
CA ASP A 20 10.23 9.47 4.20
C ASP A 20 10.28 8.09 4.85
N ALA A 21 9.15 7.36 4.86
CA ALA A 21 9.12 5.97 5.30
C ALA A 21 9.99 5.06 4.41
N ILE A 22 9.91 5.22 3.08
CA ILE A 22 10.74 4.47 2.11
C ILE A 22 12.25 4.70 2.36
N ARG A 23 12.64 5.95 2.61
CA ARG A 23 14.03 6.32 2.94
C ARG A 23 14.49 5.69 4.26
N LYS A 24 13.62 5.70 5.28
CA LYS A 24 13.90 5.07 6.58
C LYS A 24 14.15 3.56 6.44
N HIS A 25 13.40 2.89 5.56
CA HIS A 25 13.55 1.47 5.24
C HIS A 25 14.67 1.16 4.23
N GLN A 26 15.37 2.19 3.72
CA GLN A 26 16.46 2.05 2.75
C GLN A 26 16.08 1.21 1.52
N LEU A 27 14.82 1.31 1.08
CA LEU A 27 14.34 0.54 -0.05
C LEU A 27 15.07 0.98 -1.33
N ASN A 28 15.41 0.02 -2.18
CA ASN A 28 15.97 0.33 -3.49
C ASN A 28 14.90 0.98 -4.41
N GLN A 29 15.36 1.62 -5.48
CA GLN A 29 14.51 2.33 -6.43
C GLN A 29 13.38 1.46 -7.02
N ARG A 30 13.65 0.17 -7.26
CA ARG A 30 12.64 -0.74 -7.82
C ARG A 30 11.53 -1.04 -6.81
N SER A 31 11.90 -1.27 -5.55
CA SER A 31 10.96 -1.48 -4.45
C SER A 31 10.14 -0.22 -4.18
N GLU A 32 10.76 0.96 -4.17
CA GLU A 32 10.08 2.25 -4.05
C GLU A 32 8.97 2.41 -5.10
N GLN A 33 9.31 2.22 -6.38
CA GLN A 33 8.35 2.33 -7.47
C GLN A 33 7.21 1.31 -7.35
N THR A 34 7.54 0.09 -6.90
CA THR A 34 6.55 -0.96 -6.66
C THR A 34 5.58 -0.55 -5.55
N TYR A 35 6.10 0.01 -4.44
CA TYR A 35 5.30 0.39 -3.29
C TYR A 35 4.41 1.58 -3.62
N LEU A 36 4.97 2.64 -4.22
CA LEU A 36 4.18 3.80 -4.68
C LEU A 36 3.06 3.35 -5.63
N HIS A 37 3.34 2.46 -6.57
CA HIS A 37 2.33 1.94 -7.49
C HIS A 37 1.17 1.25 -6.77
N TRP A 38 1.44 0.35 -5.82
CA TRP A 38 0.39 -0.38 -5.11
C TRP A 38 -0.39 0.50 -4.13
N ILE A 39 0.29 1.40 -3.43
CA ILE A 39 -0.35 2.35 -2.50
C ILE A 39 -1.29 3.30 -3.26
N THR A 40 -0.84 3.85 -4.38
CA THR A 40 -1.69 4.69 -5.24
C THR A 40 -2.92 3.95 -5.72
N ARG A 41 -2.76 2.71 -6.20
CA ARG A 41 -3.92 1.92 -6.67
C ARG A 41 -4.89 1.60 -5.56
N PHE A 42 -4.40 1.36 -4.35
CA PHE A 42 -5.21 1.11 -3.18
C PHE A 42 -6.04 2.35 -2.79
N VAL A 43 -5.40 3.52 -2.72
CA VAL A 43 -6.09 4.79 -2.42
C VAL A 43 -7.13 5.13 -3.48
N LEU A 44 -6.81 4.90 -4.77
CA LEU A 44 -7.76 5.11 -5.86
C LEU A 44 -8.94 4.13 -5.85
N PHE A 45 -8.72 2.89 -5.39
CA PHE A 45 -9.78 1.88 -5.31
C PHE A 45 -10.86 2.25 -4.29
N HIS A 46 -10.48 2.94 -3.20
CA HIS A 46 -11.37 3.28 -2.08
C HIS A 46 -12.00 4.67 -2.14
N ASP A 47 -11.92 5.35 -3.29
CA ASP A 47 -12.24 6.79 -3.43
C ASP A 47 -11.28 7.64 -2.57
N PRO A 48 -10.43 8.49 -3.17
CA PRO A 48 -9.30 9.16 -2.48
C PRO A 48 -9.67 10.07 -1.29
N LYS A 49 -10.91 10.10 -0.81
CA LYS A 49 -11.40 11.15 0.09
C LYS A 49 -10.81 11.14 1.51
N ASN A 50 -10.27 10.03 2.00
CA ASN A 50 -9.53 10.02 3.28
C ASN A 50 -8.72 8.72 3.54
N PRO A 51 -7.40 8.70 3.31
CA PRO A 51 -6.53 7.56 3.63
C PRO A 51 -6.48 7.18 5.12
N GLU A 52 -6.69 8.14 6.03
CA GLU A 52 -6.70 7.89 7.48
C GLU A 52 -8.00 7.21 7.95
N ALA A 53 -9.05 7.18 7.12
CA ALA A 53 -10.26 6.41 7.41
C ALA A 53 -10.09 4.92 7.06
N LEU A 54 -9.10 4.55 6.25
CA LEU A 54 -8.94 3.19 5.74
C LEU A 54 -8.51 2.21 6.85
N ALA A 55 -9.25 1.12 7.00
CA ALA A 55 -9.07 0.11 8.03
C ALA A 55 -8.54 -1.23 7.45
N ASN A 56 -8.21 -2.18 8.32
CA ASN A 56 -7.67 -3.48 7.87
C ASN A 56 -8.64 -4.21 6.91
N GLU A 57 -9.94 -4.02 7.10
CA GLU A 57 -10.98 -4.53 6.21
C GLU A 57 -10.84 -3.98 4.79
N ASP A 58 -10.49 -2.69 4.63
CA ASP A 58 -10.27 -2.06 3.33
C ASP A 58 -9.04 -2.64 2.63
N ARG A 59 -7.98 -2.95 3.39
CA ARG A 59 -6.81 -3.67 2.88
C ARG A 59 -7.21 -5.05 2.34
N GLN A 60 -7.99 -5.81 3.11
CA GLN A 60 -8.42 -7.15 2.70
C GLN A 60 -9.31 -7.10 1.46
N LEU A 61 -10.28 -6.19 1.41
CA LEU A 61 -11.16 -5.99 0.25
C LEU A 61 -10.37 -5.73 -1.04
N PHE A 62 -9.32 -4.91 -0.96
CA PHE A 62 -8.48 -4.66 -2.13
C PHE A 62 -7.66 -5.89 -2.52
N LEU A 63 -7.09 -6.63 -1.56
CA LEU A 63 -6.34 -7.86 -1.86
C LEU A 63 -7.24 -8.93 -2.50
N ASP A 64 -8.47 -9.09 -2.01
CA ASP A 64 -9.46 -10.01 -2.60
C ASP A 64 -9.80 -9.58 -4.03
N TYR A 65 -9.98 -8.27 -4.26
CA TYR A 65 -10.16 -7.73 -5.61
C TYR A 65 -8.99 -8.06 -6.54
N LEU A 66 -7.73 -7.98 -6.07
CA LEU A 66 -6.56 -8.35 -6.87
C LEU A 66 -6.58 -9.83 -7.27
N SER A 67 -6.97 -10.71 -6.36
CA SER A 67 -7.00 -12.16 -6.58
C SER A 67 -8.18 -12.57 -7.47
N ASP A 68 -9.38 -12.13 -7.14
CA ASP A 68 -10.60 -12.66 -7.73
C ASP A 68 -10.95 -11.96 -9.04
N ARG A 69 -10.82 -10.63 -9.06
CA ARG A 69 -11.19 -9.82 -10.23
C ARG A 69 -10.03 -9.64 -11.18
N LEU A 70 -8.86 -9.25 -10.68
CA LEU A 70 -7.69 -8.98 -11.53
C LEU A 70 -6.82 -10.23 -11.78
N ARG A 71 -7.03 -11.31 -11.02
CA ARG A 71 -6.29 -12.59 -11.15
C ARG A 71 -4.79 -12.39 -11.27
N VAL A 72 -4.24 -11.52 -10.42
CA VAL A 72 -2.81 -11.22 -10.44
C VAL A 72 -1.99 -12.45 -10.08
N SER A 73 -0.75 -12.51 -10.57
CA SER A 73 0.14 -13.61 -10.18
C SER A 73 0.49 -13.54 -8.70
N ARG A 74 0.84 -14.68 -8.10
CA ARG A 74 1.23 -14.74 -6.68
C ARG A 74 2.36 -13.76 -6.32
N ALA A 75 3.32 -13.56 -7.22
CA ALA A 75 4.38 -12.57 -7.02
C ALA A 75 3.84 -11.12 -6.96
N ARG A 76 2.88 -10.76 -7.82
CA ARG A 76 2.24 -9.43 -7.80
C ARG A 76 1.35 -9.24 -6.58
N PHE A 77 0.64 -10.30 -6.15
CA PHE A 77 -0.13 -10.30 -4.92
C PHE A 77 0.76 -10.05 -3.70
N ASN A 78 1.89 -10.77 -3.60
CA ASN A 78 2.84 -10.60 -2.50
C ASN A 78 3.41 -9.17 -2.45
N GLN A 79 3.76 -8.59 -3.61
CA GLN A 79 4.21 -7.20 -3.69
C GLN A 79 3.15 -6.22 -3.20
N ALA A 80 1.89 -6.42 -3.58
CA ALA A 80 0.78 -5.60 -3.10
C ALA A 80 0.59 -5.73 -1.59
N SER A 81 0.54 -6.97 -1.08
CA SER A 81 0.34 -7.23 0.35
C SER A 81 1.43 -6.60 1.22
N GLN A 82 2.70 -6.70 0.81
CA GLN A 82 3.82 -6.07 1.49
C GLN A 82 3.77 -4.54 1.43
N ALA A 83 3.47 -3.96 0.26
CA ALA A 83 3.35 -2.51 0.12
C ALA A 83 2.22 -1.94 0.99
N LEU A 84 1.11 -2.67 1.14
CA LEU A 84 0.00 -2.25 1.99
C LEU A 84 0.30 -2.43 3.47
N ALA A 85 0.97 -3.51 3.89
CA ALA A 85 1.43 -3.65 5.26
C ALA A 85 2.32 -2.46 5.67
N PHE A 86 3.33 -2.16 4.84
CA PHE A 86 4.19 -0.99 5.00
C PHE A 86 3.39 0.32 5.07
N PHE A 87 2.39 0.51 4.21
CA PHE A 87 1.58 1.73 4.22
C PHE A 87 0.81 1.91 5.54
N TYR A 88 0.20 0.85 6.06
CA TYR A 88 -0.54 0.92 7.32
C TYR A 88 0.40 1.18 8.50
N GLU A 89 1.49 0.42 8.59
CA GLU A 89 2.37 0.43 9.76
C GLU A 89 3.29 1.65 9.79
N ASP A 90 3.96 1.96 8.68
CA ASP A 90 5.01 2.97 8.62
C ASP A 90 4.54 4.35 8.17
N VAL A 91 3.42 4.42 7.42
CA VAL A 91 2.90 5.69 6.91
C VAL A 91 1.70 6.17 7.70
N LEU A 92 0.70 5.31 7.92
CA LEU A 92 -0.51 5.65 8.68
C LEU A 92 -0.36 5.48 10.19
N GLY A 93 0.67 4.75 10.66
CA GLY A 93 0.89 4.48 12.08
C GLY A 93 -0.18 3.57 12.69
N LYS A 94 -0.88 2.80 11.86
CA LYS A 94 -1.89 1.83 12.28
C LYS A 94 -1.20 0.48 12.46
N ALA A 95 -1.24 -0.07 13.66
CA ALA A 95 -0.75 -1.42 13.89
C ALA A 95 -1.59 -2.40 13.05
N SER A 96 -1.00 -2.98 12.00
CA SER A 96 -1.60 -4.09 11.30
C SER A 96 -1.50 -5.30 12.23
N MET A 97 -2.51 -5.50 13.09
CA MET A 97 -2.62 -6.74 13.83
C MET A 97 -3.12 -7.82 12.88
N ASP A 98 -2.19 -8.40 12.13
CA ASP A 98 -2.32 -9.75 11.61
C ASP A 98 -0.99 -10.48 11.73
N SER A 99 -0.78 -11.00 12.94
CA SER A 99 0.09 -12.14 13.17
C SER A 99 -0.53 -13.38 12.52
N THR A 100 -0.31 -13.58 11.22
CA THR A 100 -0.32 -14.93 10.64
C THR A 100 1.06 -15.22 10.09
N GLY A 101 1.80 -16.01 10.84
CA GLY A 101 3.18 -16.35 10.55
C GLY A 101 3.37 -17.28 9.36
N CYS A 102 4.64 -17.34 8.95
CA CYS A 102 5.37 -18.50 8.43
C CYS A 102 5.07 -19.00 7.00
N ALA A 103 6.01 -18.74 6.08
CA ALA A 103 6.76 -19.73 5.26
C ALA A 103 7.51 -18.96 4.15
N ALA A 104 8.84 -18.78 4.19
CA ALA A 104 9.93 -19.75 4.04
C ALA A 104 10.53 -19.72 2.62
N ALA A 105 11.87 -19.61 2.60
CA ALA A 105 12.85 -19.93 1.55
C ALA A 105 12.89 -19.06 0.28
#